data_AF-A0A922MM17-F1
#
_entry.id   AF-A0A922MM17-F1
#
_cell.length_a   1.000
_cell.length_b   1.000
_cell.length_c   1.000
_cell.angle_alpha   90.00
_cell.angle_beta   90.00
_cell.angle_gamma   90.00
#
_symmetry.space_group_name_H-M   'P 1'
#
loop_
_entity.id
_entity.type
_entity.pdbx_description
1 polymer ?
#
loop_
_entity_poly.entity_id
_entity_poly.type
_entity_poly.pdbx_seq_one_letter_code
_entity_poly.pdbx_strand_id
1 'polypeptide(L)'
;MSDVTTEESAALPPSIQQVPSHLRCCAHKLSLYCTSDSNKLLNIPNTRLSIIHNQMLQKCTTIWNAANRPKFAEIIQSIIGHTLSRPGVTRWNSVYDSLKQIALNIKNPLLEVDFLYIDEYLKRSKPIAEVLDIL
;
A
#
# COMPACT_ATOMS: atom_id res chain seq x y z
N MET A 1 -53.14 61.68 1.93
CA MET A 1 -52.92 60.52 2.83
C MET A 1 -51.89 59.64 2.16
N SER A 2 -50.58 59.77 2.46
CA SER A 2 -49.88 59.16 3.62
C SER A 2 -50.00 57.62 3.57
N ASP A 3 -48.97 56.77 3.57
CA ASP A 3 -47.55 56.79 3.97
C ASP A 3 -46.82 55.70 3.14
N VAL A 4 -45.57 55.87 2.68
CA VAL A 4 -44.31 55.39 3.30
C VAL A 4 -44.42 54.05 4.06
N THR A 5 -43.51 53.12 3.68
CA THR A 5 -43.02 51.87 4.33
C THR A 5 -43.14 50.70 3.34
N THR A 6 -42.18 49.82 3.11
CA THR A 6 -40.83 49.61 3.61
C THR A 6 -40.15 48.72 2.57
N GLU A 7 -38.86 48.97 2.33
CA GLU A 7 -37.95 48.09 1.61
C GLU A 7 -38.01 46.67 2.20
N GLU A 8 -38.55 45.70 1.45
CA GLU A 8 -38.26 44.29 1.71
C GLU A 8 -37.33 43.79 0.61
N SER A 9 -36.04 43.92 0.92
CA SER A 9 -34.92 43.31 0.20
C SER A 9 -35.19 41.81 0.06
N ALA A 10 -35.60 41.40 -1.13
CA ALA A 10 -35.69 40.00 -1.51
C ALA A 10 -34.28 39.41 -1.50
N ALA A 11 -33.91 38.84 -0.35
CA ALA A 11 -32.69 38.07 -0.18
C ALA A 11 -32.65 36.97 -1.25
N LEU A 12 -31.67 37.07 -2.14
CA LEU A 12 -31.30 36.01 -3.08
C LEU A 12 -31.13 34.70 -2.29
N PRO A 13 -31.65 33.56 -2.79
CA PRO A 13 -31.53 32.29 -2.10
C PRO A 13 -30.04 31.97 -1.93
N PRO A 14 -29.63 31.41 -0.76
CA PRO A 14 -28.24 31.06 -0.54
C PRO A 14 -27.86 30.05 -1.61
N SER A 15 -26.96 30.47 -2.49
CA SER A 15 -26.29 29.59 -3.43
C SER A 15 -25.73 28.43 -2.62
N ILE A 16 -26.37 27.27 -2.70
CA ILE A 16 -25.79 26.02 -2.21
C ILE A 16 -24.58 25.83 -3.12
N GLN A 17 -23.42 26.28 -2.65
CA GLN A 17 -22.13 25.87 -3.16
C GLN A 17 -22.05 24.36 -2.91
N GLN A 18 -22.62 23.57 -3.82
CA GLN A 18 -22.34 22.14 -3.88
C GLN A 18 -20.87 22.03 -4.21
N VAL A 19 -20.06 21.75 -3.18
CA VAL A 19 -18.69 21.29 -3.36
C VAL A 19 -18.77 20.11 -4.35
N PRO A 20 -17.93 20.07 -5.39
CA PRO A 20 -17.97 19.01 -6.39
C PRO A 20 -18.02 17.65 -5.71
N SER A 21 -18.86 16.75 -6.22
CA SER A 21 -18.92 15.37 -5.73
C SER A 21 -17.51 14.81 -5.65
N HIS A 22 -17.05 14.46 -4.45
CA HIS A 22 -15.67 14.02 -4.21
C HIS A 22 -15.34 12.83 -5.13
N LEU A 23 -14.62 13.08 -6.22
CA LEU A 23 -14.21 12.07 -7.20
C LEU A 23 -13.21 11.14 -6.51
N ARG A 24 -13.58 9.87 -6.37
CA ARG A 24 -12.68 8.86 -5.77
C ARG A 24 -11.66 8.42 -6.81
N CYS A 25 -10.38 8.59 -6.49
CA CYS A 25 -9.28 8.09 -7.31
C CYS A 25 -9.42 6.57 -7.60
N CYS A 26 -9.33 6.18 -8.86
CA CYS A 26 -9.43 4.79 -9.30
C CYS A 26 -8.32 3.92 -8.70
N ALA A 27 -7.07 4.41 -8.69
CA ALA A 27 -5.94 3.72 -8.07
C ALA A 27 -6.16 3.50 -6.56
N HIS A 28 -6.71 4.50 -5.86
CA HIS A 28 -7.06 4.36 -4.45
C HIS A 28 -8.17 3.32 -4.23
N LYS A 29 -9.20 3.29 -5.07
CA LYS A 29 -10.26 2.27 -4.95
C LYS A 29 -9.75 0.87 -5.25
N LEU A 30 -8.94 0.69 -6.30
CA LEU A 30 -8.37 -0.60 -6.66
C LEU A 30 -7.47 -1.14 -5.55
N SER A 31 -6.56 -0.31 -5.03
CA SER A 31 -5.70 -0.70 -3.90
C SER A 31 -6.49 -1.05 -2.64
N LEU A 32 -7.59 -0.32 -2.36
CA LEU A 32 -8.49 -0.65 -1.26
C LEU A 32 -9.15 -2.03 -1.44
N TYR A 33 -9.64 -2.36 -2.64
CA TYR A 33 -10.22 -3.67 -2.92
C TYR A 33 -9.20 -4.79 -2.73
N CYS A 34 -8.02 -4.65 -3.34
CA CYS A 34 -6.98 -5.68 -3.27
C CYS A 34 -6.49 -5.91 -1.84
N THR A 35 -6.31 -4.83 -1.06
CA THR A 35 -5.93 -4.92 0.35
C THR A 35 -7.02 -5.56 1.20
N SER A 36 -8.27 -5.14 0.98
CA SER A 36 -9.40 -5.67 1.75
C SER A 36 -9.61 -7.16 1.50
N ASP A 37 -9.47 -7.60 0.25
CA ASP A 37 -9.62 -9.00 -0.14
C ASP A 37 -8.47 -9.85 0.42
N SER A 38 -7.22 -9.38 0.25
CA SER A 38 -6.04 -10.05 0.79
C SER A 38 -6.12 -10.15 2.32
N ASN A 39 -6.51 -9.08 3.01
CA ASN A 39 -6.66 -9.07 4.45
C ASN A 39 -7.76 -10.03 4.91
N LYS A 40 -8.88 -10.12 4.20
CA LYS A 40 -9.92 -11.11 4.53
C LYS A 40 -9.38 -12.52 4.48
N LEU A 41 -8.58 -12.86 3.45
CA LEU A 41 -7.98 -14.18 3.30
C LEU A 41 -6.91 -14.46 4.37
N LEU A 42 -6.07 -13.47 4.68
CA LEU A 42 -4.94 -13.61 5.61
C LEU A 42 -5.35 -13.54 7.08
N ASN A 43 -6.45 -12.85 7.41
CA ASN A 43 -6.97 -12.72 8.77
C ASN A 43 -7.78 -13.94 9.24
N ILE A 44 -7.99 -14.95 8.39
CA ILE A 44 -8.62 -16.21 8.83
C ILE A 44 -7.62 -16.95 9.74
N PRO A 45 -7.91 -17.07 11.04
CA PRO A 45 -6.95 -17.62 11.99
C PRO A 45 -6.67 -19.09 11.68
N ASN A 46 -5.43 -19.52 11.95
CA ASN A 46 -4.97 -20.92 11.83
C ASN A 46 -5.06 -21.55 10.43
N THR A 47 -5.21 -20.76 9.38
CA THR A 47 -5.08 -21.27 8.00
C THR A 47 -3.61 -21.44 7.65
N ARG A 48 -3.25 -22.54 6.98
CA ARG A 48 -1.87 -22.79 6.49
C ARG A 48 -1.28 -21.60 5.74
N LEU A 49 -2.09 -20.96 4.89
CA LEU A 49 -1.71 -19.77 4.13
C LEU A 49 -1.37 -18.59 5.03
N SER A 50 -2.19 -18.30 6.04
CA SER A 50 -1.96 -17.21 7.00
C SER A 50 -0.68 -17.44 7.79
N ILE A 51 -0.43 -18.68 8.23
CA ILE A 51 0.79 -19.03 8.97
C ILE A 51 2.04 -18.79 8.10
N ILE A 52 2.05 -19.34 6.87
CA ILE A 52 3.18 -19.18 5.94
C ILE A 52 3.41 -17.70 5.61
N HIS A 53 2.34 -16.97 5.30
CA HIS A 53 2.40 -15.54 5.00
C HIS A 53 3.03 -14.76 6.14
N ASN A 54 2.55 -14.96 7.37
CA ASN A 54 3.03 -14.24 8.54
C ASN A 54 4.49 -14.60 8.87
N GLN A 55 4.88 -15.86 8.77
CA GLN A 55 6.28 -16.29 8.99
C GLN A 55 7.23 -15.66 7.98
N MET A 56 6.86 -15.69 6.69
CA MET A 56 7.64 -15.06 5.62
C MET A 56 7.75 -13.55 5.86
N LEU A 57 6.64 -12.89 6.18
CA LEU A 57 6.61 -11.44 6.38
C LEU A 57 7.40 -11.02 7.64
N GLN A 58 7.41 -11.83 8.70
CA GLN A 58 8.25 -11.60 9.89
C GLN A 58 9.75 -11.66 9.56
N LYS A 59 10.18 -12.63 8.75
CA LYS A 59 11.56 -12.72 8.26
C LYS A 59 11.92 -11.49 7.42
N CYS A 60 11.08 -11.12 6.47
CA CYS A 60 11.28 -9.92 5.65
C CYS A 60 11.30 -8.64 6.49
N THR A 61 10.46 -8.55 7.52
CA THR A 61 10.43 -7.42 8.45
C THR A 61 11.74 -7.30 9.23
N THR A 62 12.33 -8.42 9.63
CA THR A 62 13.65 -8.44 10.28
C THR A 62 14.72 -7.88 9.34
N ILE A 63 14.69 -8.25 8.06
CA ILE A 63 15.59 -7.75 7.03
C ILE A 63 15.39 -6.24 6.83
N TRP A 64 14.15 -5.78 6.64
CA TRP A 64 13.85 -4.34 6.47
C TRP A 64 14.26 -3.51 7.69
N ASN A 65 14.06 -4.05 8.90
CA ASN A 65 14.47 -3.38 10.13
C ASN A 65 15.99 -3.30 10.26
N ALA A 66 16.71 -4.33 9.83
CA ALA A 66 18.17 -4.29 9.76
C ALA A 66 18.63 -3.25 8.73
N ALA A 67 18.03 -3.23 7.54
CA ALA A 67 18.34 -2.26 6.48
C ALA A 67 18.05 -0.80 6.86
N ASN A 68 17.18 -0.55 7.83
CA ASN A 68 16.92 0.81 8.32
C ASN A 68 17.98 1.32 9.30
N ARG A 69 18.85 0.47 9.82
CA ARG A 69 19.94 0.88 10.72
C ARG A 69 21.12 1.35 9.86
N PRO A 70 21.63 2.57 10.03
CA PRO A 70 22.60 3.18 9.10
C PRO A 70 23.84 2.31 8.85
N LYS A 71 24.41 1.72 9.91
CA LYS A 71 25.54 0.78 9.80
C LYS A 71 25.25 -0.44 8.93
N PHE A 72 24.06 -1.02 9.07
CA PHE A 72 23.66 -2.19 8.30
C PHE A 72 23.18 -1.79 6.89
N ALA A 73 22.60 -0.61 6.72
CA ALA A 73 22.20 -0.06 5.44
C ALA A 73 23.40 0.08 4.50
N GLU A 74 24.53 0.61 4.99
CA GLU A 74 25.77 0.73 4.24
C GLU A 74 26.35 -0.63 3.84
N ILE A 75 26.31 -1.61 4.76
CA ILE A 75 26.76 -2.98 4.49
C ILE A 75 25.85 -3.66 3.45
N ILE A 76 24.54 -3.49 3.57
CA ILE A 76 23.58 -4.05 2.61
C ILE A 76 23.75 -3.39 1.25
N GLN A 77 23.94 -2.08 1.21
CA GLN A 77 24.19 -1.35 -0.03
C GLN A 77 25.52 -1.76 -0.67
N SER A 78 26.56 -2.07 0.10
CA SER A 78 27.83 -2.56 -0.45
C SER A 78 27.74 -3.98 -1.01
N ILE A 79 26.90 -4.84 -0.41
CA ILE A 79 26.67 -6.22 -0.88
C ILE A 79 25.73 -6.26 -2.10
N ILE A 80 24.63 -5.52 -2.04
CA ILE A 80 23.52 -5.59 -3.01
C ILE A 80 23.65 -4.53 -4.12
N GLY A 81 24.41 -3.45 -3.88
CA GLY A 81 24.58 -2.33 -4.82
C GLY A 81 23.44 -1.31 -4.79
N HIS A 82 22.38 -1.53 -4.00
CA HIS A 82 21.29 -0.58 -3.80
C HIS A 82 20.73 -0.66 -2.38
N THR A 83 19.99 0.37 -1.96
CA THR A 83 19.29 0.37 -0.67
C THR A 83 18.03 -0.49 -0.74
N LEU A 84 17.69 -1.16 0.36
CA LEU A 84 16.42 -1.88 0.48
C LEU A 84 15.33 -0.89 0.86
N SER A 85 14.26 -0.86 0.06
CA SER A 85 13.05 -0.12 0.42
C SER A 85 12.24 -0.91 1.45
N ARG A 86 11.73 -0.20 2.48
CA ARG A 86 10.78 -0.77 3.44
C ARG A 86 9.36 -0.56 2.89
N PRO A 87 8.44 -1.53 3.02
CA PRO A 87 7.06 -1.31 2.65
C PRO A 87 6.46 -0.17 3.48
N GLY A 88 5.90 0.81 2.77
CA GLY A 88 5.16 1.93 3.33
C GLY A 88 3.66 1.63 3.30
N VAL A 89 2.99 1.81 4.44
CA VAL A 89 1.54 1.57 4.59
C VAL A 89 0.67 2.39 3.63
N THR A 90 1.20 3.52 3.13
CA THR A 90 0.50 4.48 2.29
C THR A 90 0.62 4.20 0.79
N ARG A 91 1.59 3.38 0.36
CA ARG A 91 1.80 3.03 -1.06
C ARG A 91 1.64 1.53 -1.22
N TRP A 92 0.53 1.11 -1.82
CA TRP A 92 0.15 -0.30 -1.94
C TRP A 92 1.22 -1.18 -2.62
N ASN A 93 1.85 -0.69 -3.69
CA ASN A 93 2.94 -1.39 -4.39
C ASN A 93 4.21 -1.55 -3.55
N SER A 94 4.35 -0.85 -2.42
CA SER A 94 5.60 -0.88 -1.66
C SER A 94 5.94 -2.26 -1.11
N VAL A 95 4.95 -3.10 -0.76
CA VAL A 95 5.20 -4.49 -0.33
C VAL A 95 5.70 -5.32 -1.51
N TYR A 96 5.06 -5.19 -2.67
CA TYR A 96 5.48 -5.85 -3.90
C TYR A 96 6.93 -5.47 -4.29
N ASP A 97 7.22 -4.17 -4.34
CA ASP A 97 8.54 -3.65 -4.71
C ASP A 97 9.62 -4.10 -3.72
N SER A 98 9.32 -4.04 -2.43
CA SER A 98 10.26 -4.43 -1.38
C SER A 98 10.52 -5.95 -1.38
N LEU A 99 9.49 -6.77 -1.61
CA LEU A 99 9.64 -8.22 -1.74
C LEU A 99 10.42 -8.60 -3.01
N LYS A 100 10.18 -7.90 -4.12
CA LYS A 100 10.94 -8.08 -5.37
C LYS A 100 12.42 -7.81 -5.17
N GLN A 101 12.77 -6.75 -4.42
CA GLN A 101 14.17 -6.45 -4.05
C GLN A 101 14.79 -7.54 -3.18
N ILE A 102 14.05 -8.10 -2.22
CA ILE A 102 14.53 -9.21 -1.38
C ILE A 102 14.75 -10.47 -2.21
N ALA A 103 13.79 -10.85 -3.05
CA ALA A 103 13.84 -12.07 -3.86
C ALA A 103 15.03 -12.11 -4.81
N LEU A 104 15.42 -10.96 -5.36
CA LEU A 104 16.53 -10.87 -6.31
C LEU A 104 17.91 -10.88 -5.64
N ASN A 105 18.02 -10.35 -4.41
CA ASN A 105 19.32 -9.96 -3.86
C ASN A 105 19.69 -10.61 -2.52
N ILE A 106 18.76 -11.28 -1.84
CA ILE A 106 18.99 -11.83 -0.51
C ILE A 106 18.65 -13.29 -0.50
N LYS A 107 19.65 -14.15 -0.23
CA LYS A 107 19.49 -15.61 -0.14
C LYS A 107 19.41 -16.15 1.29
N ASN A 108 19.87 -15.38 2.29
CA ASN A 108 19.98 -15.80 3.69
C ASN A 108 19.44 -14.65 4.56
N PRO A 109 18.48 -14.81 5.49
CA PRO A 109 18.02 -16.02 6.20
C PRO A 109 16.76 -16.70 5.66
N LEU A 110 16.38 -16.45 4.41
CA LEU A 110 15.16 -17.03 3.83
C LEU A 110 15.39 -18.51 3.45
N LEU A 111 14.39 -19.35 3.72
CA LEU A 111 14.34 -20.75 3.29
C LEU A 111 13.81 -20.84 1.85
N GLU A 112 14.06 -21.97 1.19
CA GLU A 112 13.53 -22.25 -0.16
C GLU A 112 12.00 -22.09 -0.22
N VAL A 113 11.29 -22.55 0.82
CA VAL A 113 9.84 -22.36 0.97
C VAL A 113 9.43 -20.88 0.99
N ASP A 114 10.23 -20.00 1.60
CA ASP A 114 9.93 -18.57 1.62
C ASP A 114 10.08 -17.97 0.22
N PHE A 115 11.12 -18.38 -0.54
CA PHE A 115 11.31 -17.95 -1.93
C PHE A 115 10.19 -18.42 -2.85
N LEU A 116 9.76 -19.69 -2.73
CA LEU A 116 8.63 -20.21 -3.50
C LEU A 116 7.36 -19.42 -3.22
N TYR A 117 7.10 -19.08 -1.95
CA TYR A 117 5.96 -18.26 -1.59
C TYR A 117 6.06 -16.83 -2.13
N ILE A 118 7.25 -16.21 -2.01
CA ILE A 118 7.49 -14.85 -2.53
C ILE A 118 7.31 -14.83 -4.05
N ASP A 119 7.85 -15.80 -4.78
CA ASP A 119 7.69 -15.88 -6.24
C ASP A 119 6.22 -16.03 -6.64
N GLU A 120 5.48 -16.90 -5.98
CA GLU A 120 4.04 -17.06 -6.23
C GLU A 120 3.27 -15.77 -5.92
N TYR A 121 3.60 -15.12 -4.80
CA TYR A 121 2.99 -13.84 -4.40
C TYR A 121 3.27 -12.76 -5.44
N LEU A 122 4.53 -12.61 -5.89
CA LEU A 122 4.92 -11.63 -6.90
C LEU A 122 4.21 -11.91 -8.23
N LYS A 123 4.10 -13.17 -8.64
CA LYS A 123 3.38 -13.55 -9.88
C LYS A 123 1.90 -13.17 -9.83
N ARG A 124 1.23 -13.38 -8.70
CA ARG A 124 -0.20 -13.06 -8.52
C ARG A 124 -0.46 -11.56 -8.39
N SER A 125 0.42 -10.83 -7.73
CA SER A 125 0.26 -9.38 -7.48
C SER A 125 0.74 -8.51 -8.64
N LYS A 126 1.62 -9.02 -9.51
CA LYS A 126 2.14 -8.33 -10.70
C LYS A 126 1.09 -7.55 -11.51
N PRO A 127 -0.03 -8.15 -11.99
CA PRO A 127 -0.98 -7.42 -12.83
C PRO A 127 -1.62 -6.24 -12.09
N ILE A 128 -1.83 -6.35 -10.78
CA ILE A 128 -2.40 -5.26 -9.98
C ILE A 128 -1.35 -4.14 -9.82
N ALA A 129 -0.09 -4.51 -9.56
CA ALA A 129 1.00 -3.56 -9.42
C ALA A 129 1.21 -2.75 -10.71
N GLU A 130 1.25 -3.43 -11.85
CA GLU A 130 1.40 -2.81 -13.18
C GLU A 130 0.22 -1.88 -13.50
N VAL A 131 -1.01 -2.30 -13.22
CA VAL A 131 -2.20 -1.44 -13.43
C VAL A 131 -2.15 -0.19 -12.55
N LEU A 132 -1.74 -0.31 -11.29
CA LEU A 132 -1.63 0.82 -10.38
C LEU A 132 -0.51 1.80 -10.74
N ASP A 133 0.53 1.35 -11.44
CA ASP A 133 1.59 2.24 -11.93
C ASP A 133 1.16 3.03 -13.19
N ILE A 134 0.11 2.58 -13.89
CA ILE A 134 -0.44 3.26 -15.08
C ILE A 134 -1.53 4.29 -14.70
N LEU A 135 -2.27 4.05 -13.61
CA LEU A 135 -3.39 4.88 -13.14
C LEU A 135 -2.94 6.14 -12.38
#